data_AF-A0A356X0L6-F1
#
_entry.id   AF-A0A356X0L6-F1
#
_cell.length_a   1.000
_cell.length_b   1.000
_cell.length_c   1.000
_cell.angle_alpha   90.00
_cell.angle_beta   90.00
_cell.angle_gamma   90.00
#
_symmetry.space_group_name_H-M   'P 1'
#
loop_
_entity.id
_entity.type
_entity.pdbx_description
1 polymer ?
#
loop_
_entity_poly.entity_id
_entity_poly.type
_entity_poly.pdbx_seq_one_letter_code
_entity_poly.pdbx_strand_id
1 'polypeptide(L)'
;RDPRWGRTAESFSEDPFLTSEISSGFIRGLMGDDPHYYKTVPTAKHYIANNTEFNRHTGSSELDARDMREYYLKPYRQLITEDDLPSIMTAYNAVNGTPVSASEFLIDTLARRTYGMDGYVTGDCGAIGDMYSGHHYAEDGVEATA
;
A
#
# COMPACT_ATOMS: atom_id res chain seq x y z
N ARG A 1 -1.01 -2.55 -13.89
CA ARG A 1 -0.25 -3.80 -14.17
C ARG A 1 0.50 -3.59 -15.47
N ASP A 2 1.81 -3.82 -15.48
CA ASP A 2 2.63 -3.65 -16.69
C ASP A 2 3.82 -4.61 -16.65
N PRO A 3 3.99 -5.52 -17.63
CA PRO A 3 5.13 -6.45 -17.65
C PRO A 3 6.48 -5.75 -17.83
N ARG A 4 6.50 -4.46 -18.20
CA ARG A 4 7.72 -3.64 -18.29
C ARG A 4 8.16 -3.10 -16.93
N TRP A 5 7.33 -3.23 -15.90
CA TRP A 5 7.65 -2.72 -14.56
C TRP A 5 8.88 -3.43 -14.01
N GLY A 6 9.93 -2.67 -13.67
CA GLY A 6 11.22 -3.20 -13.24
C GLY A 6 11.18 -4.05 -11.95
N ARG A 7 10.07 -4.00 -11.21
CA ARG A 7 9.84 -4.77 -9.98
C ARG A 7 8.75 -5.83 -10.13
N THR A 8 8.39 -6.20 -11.36
CA THR A 8 7.38 -7.26 -11.62
C THR A 8 7.74 -8.56 -10.92
N ALA A 9 9.03 -8.90 -10.81
CA ALA A 9 9.51 -10.12 -10.14
C ALA A 9 9.28 -10.13 -8.61
N GLU A 10 8.96 -8.99 -7.99
CA GLU A 10 8.64 -8.90 -6.56
C GLU A 10 7.15 -9.19 -6.27
N SER A 11 6.30 -9.20 -7.30
CA SER A 11 4.87 -9.48 -7.16
C SER A 11 4.58 -10.97 -7.39
N PHE A 12 3.59 -11.51 -6.69
CA PHE A 12 3.25 -12.92 -6.80
C PHE A 12 2.50 -13.28 -8.08
N SER A 13 1.70 -12.35 -8.61
CA SER A 13 0.91 -12.54 -9.83
C SER A 13 0.40 -11.21 -10.38
N GLU A 14 -0.12 -11.24 -11.60
CA GLU A 14 -0.99 -10.20 -12.13
C GLU A 14 -2.46 -10.34 -11.74
N ASP A 15 -2.85 -11.50 -11.22
CA ASP A 15 -4.20 -11.77 -10.77
C ASP A 15 -4.35 -11.40 -9.29
N PRO A 16 -5.32 -10.53 -8.92
CA PRO A 16 -5.46 -10.07 -7.55
C PRO A 16 -5.94 -11.17 -6.62
N PHE A 17 -6.67 -12.19 -7.10
CA PHE A 17 -7.06 -13.33 -6.25
C PHE A 17 -5.85 -14.18 -5.88
N LEU A 18 -5.05 -14.61 -6.86
CA LEU A 18 -3.84 -15.38 -6.64
C LEU A 18 -2.83 -14.62 -5.78
N THR A 19 -2.71 -13.30 -5.99
CA THR A 19 -1.87 -12.45 -5.15
C THR A 19 -2.35 -12.45 -3.70
N SER A 20 -3.66 -12.36 -3.45
CA SER A 20 -4.20 -12.46 -2.10
C SER A 20 -3.88 -13.79 -1.45
N GLU A 21 -4.20 -14.92 -2.10
CA GLU A 21 -4.02 -16.27 -1.52
C GLU A 21 -2.57 -16.55 -1.15
N ILE A 22 -1.62 -16.19 -2.03
CA ILE A 22 -0.19 -16.37 -1.76
C ILE A 22 0.26 -15.44 -0.62
N SER A 23 -0.19 -14.19 -0.63
CA SER A 23 0.15 -13.22 0.41
C SER A 23 -0.38 -13.64 1.78
N SER A 24 -1.61 -14.17 1.87
CA SER A 24 -2.22 -14.67 3.10
C SER A 24 -1.36 -15.76 3.73
N GLY A 25 -0.94 -16.76 2.94
CA GLY A 25 -0.02 -17.81 3.40
C GLY A 25 1.32 -17.25 3.86
N PHE A 26 1.87 -16.28 3.11
CA PHE A 26 3.15 -15.65 3.42
C PHE A 26 3.12 -14.86 4.74
N ILE A 27 2.09 -14.02 4.94
CA ILE A 27 2.00 -13.19 6.15
C ILE A 27 1.66 -14.01 7.39
N ARG A 28 0.81 -15.06 7.29
CA ARG A 28 0.58 -16.00 8.40
C ARG A 28 1.88 -16.67 8.82
N GLY A 29 2.71 -17.09 7.87
CA GLY A 29 4.02 -17.66 8.15
C GLY A 29 5.00 -16.69 8.81
N LEU A 30 4.94 -15.41 8.44
CA LEU A 30 5.73 -14.33 9.06
C LEU A 30 5.26 -14.02 10.49
N MET A 31 3.95 -13.93 10.70
CA MET A 31 3.36 -13.65 12.01
C MET A 31 3.56 -14.81 12.99
N GLY A 32 3.60 -16.05 12.49
CA GLY A 32 3.60 -17.24 13.33
C GLY A 32 2.23 -17.49 13.96
N ASP A 33 2.18 -18.43 14.90
CA ASP A 33 0.97 -18.94 15.54
C ASP A 33 0.97 -18.81 17.07
N ASP A 34 1.91 -18.04 17.63
CA ASP A 34 1.93 -17.77 19.07
C ASP A 34 0.73 -16.87 19.44
N PRO A 35 -0.02 -17.21 20.51
CA PRO A 35 -1.27 -16.51 20.85
C PRO A 35 -1.08 -15.10 21.40
N HIS A 36 0.16 -14.68 21.67
CA HIS A 36 0.46 -13.38 22.27
C HIS A 36 1.52 -12.58 21.51
N TYR A 37 2.48 -13.24 20.87
CA TYR A 37 3.60 -12.60 20.21
C TYR A 37 3.62 -12.87 18.71
N TYR A 38 3.82 -11.82 17.91
CA TYR A 38 4.24 -12.02 16.53
C TYR A 38 5.67 -12.53 16.46
N LYS A 39 5.91 -13.55 15.63
CA LYS A 39 7.25 -13.98 15.25
C LYS A 39 7.98 -12.88 14.49
N THR A 40 7.28 -12.23 13.54
CA THR A 40 7.69 -10.99 12.87
C THR A 40 6.45 -10.18 12.50
N VAL A 41 6.59 -8.87 12.32
CA VAL A 41 5.51 -8.00 11.86
C VAL A 41 5.58 -7.87 10.33
N PRO A 42 4.70 -8.52 9.55
CA PRO A 42 4.66 -8.33 8.11
C PRO A 42 4.17 -6.93 7.77
N THR A 43 4.72 -6.34 6.70
CA THR A 43 4.27 -5.05 6.16
C THR A 43 3.93 -5.23 4.68
N ALA A 44 2.65 -5.17 4.32
CA ALA A 44 2.24 -5.30 2.92
C ALA A 44 2.59 -4.02 2.15
N LYS A 45 3.07 -4.18 0.91
CA LYS A 45 3.55 -3.04 0.11
C LYS A 45 3.37 -3.24 -1.40
N HIS A 46 3.31 -2.17 -2.19
CA HIS A 46 3.22 -0.77 -1.78
C HIS A 46 1.77 -0.32 -1.92
N TYR A 47 1.19 0.19 -0.83
CA TYR A 47 -0.20 0.58 -0.73
C TYR A 47 -0.40 1.99 -1.29
N ILE A 48 -1.04 2.24 -2.43
CA ILE A 48 -1.47 1.30 -3.48
C ILE A 48 -0.99 1.78 -4.86
N ALA A 49 -1.16 0.91 -5.86
CA ALA A 49 -1.00 1.22 -7.28
C ALA A 49 0.43 1.60 -7.75
N ASN A 50 1.46 1.34 -6.94
CA ASN A 50 2.85 1.49 -7.35
C ASN A 50 3.30 0.38 -8.31
N ASN A 51 3.08 0.55 -9.60
CA ASN A 51 3.38 -0.47 -10.62
C ASN A 51 4.14 0.07 -11.85
N THR A 52 4.85 1.18 -11.68
CA THR A 52 5.69 1.82 -12.70
C THR A 52 6.97 2.33 -12.05
N GLU A 53 8.14 2.10 -12.65
CA GLU A 53 9.40 2.69 -12.15
C GLU A 53 9.69 4.05 -12.80
N PHE A 54 9.00 4.41 -13.89
CA PHE A 54 9.33 5.60 -14.69
C PHE A 54 9.11 6.91 -13.92
N ASN A 55 8.03 6.99 -13.16
CA ASN A 55 7.58 8.21 -12.48
C ASN A 55 7.02 7.93 -11.08
N ARG A 56 7.45 6.87 -10.39
CA ARG A 56 6.89 6.51 -9.07
C ARG A 56 6.95 7.61 -8.01
N HIS A 57 7.92 8.52 -8.07
CA HIS A 57 8.09 9.62 -7.10
C HIS A 57 7.32 10.91 -7.46
N THR A 58 6.75 11.01 -8.65
CA THR A 58 6.13 12.26 -9.17
C THR A 58 4.82 12.05 -9.91
N GLY A 59 4.48 10.80 -10.22
CA GLY A 59 3.32 10.43 -11.00
C GLY A 59 2.08 10.20 -10.14
N SER A 60 0.92 10.36 -10.78
CA SER A 60 -0.38 9.94 -10.23
C SER A 60 -0.92 8.77 -11.04
N SER A 61 -1.37 7.73 -10.33
CA SER A 61 -2.15 6.64 -10.91
C SER A 61 -3.63 7.01 -10.89
N GLU A 62 -4.24 7.12 -12.07
CA GLU A 62 -5.66 7.44 -12.20
C GLU A 62 -6.48 6.15 -12.24
N LEU A 63 -7.32 5.95 -11.22
CA LEU A 63 -8.13 4.77 -11.00
C LEU A 63 -9.59 5.15 -10.84
N ASP A 64 -10.48 4.47 -11.56
CA ASP A 64 -11.89 4.52 -11.20
C ASP A 64 -12.16 3.72 -9.91
N ALA A 65 -13.34 3.90 -9.33
CA ALA A 65 -13.71 3.29 -8.08
C ALA A 65 -13.82 1.74 -8.17
N ARG A 66 -14.00 1.20 -9.37
CA ARG A 66 -14.12 -0.23 -9.61
C ARG A 66 -12.74 -0.87 -9.63
N ASP A 67 -11.82 -0.36 -10.45
CA ASP A 67 -10.44 -0.83 -10.53
C ASP A 67 -9.75 -0.72 -9.16
N MET A 68 -9.98 0.38 -8.46
CA MET A 68 -9.45 0.57 -7.11
C MET A 68 -9.89 -0.57 -6.17
N ARG A 69 -11.17 -0.95 -6.16
CA ARG A 69 -11.73 -1.93 -5.22
C ARG A 69 -11.55 -3.39 -5.66
N GLU A 70 -11.79 -3.68 -6.93
CA GLU A 70 -11.79 -5.04 -7.48
C GLU A 70 -10.38 -5.55 -7.77
N TYR A 71 -9.43 -4.66 -8.03
CA TYR A 71 -8.06 -5.02 -8.43
C TYR A 71 -7.01 -4.56 -7.40
N TYR A 72 -6.83 -3.26 -7.20
CA TYR A 72 -5.69 -2.74 -6.43
C TYR A 72 -5.82 -2.93 -4.92
N LEU A 73 -7.01 -2.77 -4.36
CA LEU A 73 -7.27 -2.96 -2.93
C LEU A 73 -7.61 -4.40 -2.56
N LYS A 74 -7.94 -5.26 -3.53
CA LYS A 74 -8.41 -6.62 -3.26
C LYS A 74 -7.42 -7.42 -2.38
N PRO A 75 -6.10 -7.43 -2.66
CA PRO A 75 -5.14 -8.09 -1.77
C PRO A 75 -5.13 -7.49 -0.37
N TYR A 76 -5.02 -6.18 -0.24
CA TYR A 76 -4.96 -5.51 1.06
C TYR A 76 -6.23 -5.71 1.89
N ARG A 77 -7.41 -5.63 1.27
CA ARG A 77 -8.69 -5.92 1.94
C ARG A 77 -8.65 -7.32 2.54
N GLN A 78 -8.28 -8.34 1.76
CA GLN A 78 -8.24 -9.72 2.24
C GLN A 78 -7.23 -9.88 3.39
N LEU A 79 -6.00 -9.40 3.21
CA LEU A 79 -4.96 -9.50 4.25
C LEU A 79 -5.36 -8.78 5.54
N ILE A 80 -6.04 -7.65 5.46
CA ILE A 80 -6.52 -6.93 6.65
C ILE A 80 -7.69 -7.69 7.29
N THR A 81 -8.71 -8.09 6.52
CA THR A 81 -9.96 -8.62 7.10
C THR A 81 -9.92 -10.10 7.48
N GLU A 82 -9.03 -10.87 6.86
CA GLU A 82 -8.98 -12.34 7.02
C GLU A 82 -7.69 -12.83 7.68
N ASP A 83 -6.64 -12.00 7.70
CA ASP A 83 -5.32 -12.36 8.23
C ASP A 83 -4.78 -11.37 9.27
N ASP A 84 -5.60 -10.41 9.71
CA ASP A 84 -5.25 -9.42 10.74
C ASP A 84 -3.91 -8.70 10.44
N LEU A 85 -3.68 -8.31 9.17
CA LEU A 85 -2.44 -7.66 8.74
C LEU A 85 -2.14 -6.41 9.61
N PRO A 86 -1.01 -6.37 10.34
CA PRO A 86 -0.72 -5.31 11.31
C PRO A 86 -0.03 -4.08 10.71
N SER A 87 0.42 -4.12 9.45
CA SER A 87 1.17 -3.02 8.87
C SER A 87 1.06 -2.95 7.34
N ILE A 88 0.97 -1.72 6.83
CA ILE A 88 1.07 -1.38 5.41
C ILE A 88 2.14 -0.31 5.17
N MET A 89 2.80 -0.39 4.02
CA MET A 89 3.73 0.62 3.54
C MET A 89 3.10 1.42 2.40
N THR A 90 2.96 2.74 2.55
CA THR A 90 2.38 3.60 1.52
C THR A 90 3.31 3.72 0.32
N ALA A 91 2.73 3.83 -0.86
CA ALA A 91 3.43 4.03 -2.10
C ALA A 91 3.96 5.46 -2.25
N TYR A 92 4.97 5.61 -3.11
CA TYR A 92 5.50 6.91 -3.52
C TYR A 92 4.53 7.74 -4.36
N ASN A 93 3.80 7.08 -5.26
CA ASN A 93 2.95 7.77 -6.23
C ASN A 93 1.73 8.43 -5.57
N ALA A 94 1.10 9.34 -6.30
CA ALA A 94 -0.26 9.76 -6.01
C ALA A 94 -1.28 8.77 -6.59
N VAL A 95 -2.48 8.78 -6.05
CA VAL A 95 -3.67 8.13 -6.64
C VAL A 95 -4.75 9.18 -6.76
N ASN A 96 -5.28 9.35 -7.98
CA ASN A 96 -6.27 10.39 -8.30
C ASN A 96 -5.87 11.78 -7.77
N GLY A 97 -4.59 12.13 -7.94
CA GLY A 97 -4.03 13.44 -7.56
C GLY A 97 -3.60 13.60 -6.10
N THR A 98 -3.80 12.61 -5.22
CA THR A 98 -3.36 12.69 -3.81
C THR A 98 -2.22 11.72 -3.55
N PRO A 99 -1.04 12.16 -3.05
CA PRO A 99 0.04 11.27 -2.60
C PRO A 99 -0.50 10.23 -1.63
N VAL A 100 -0.18 8.95 -1.80
CA VAL A 100 -0.83 7.91 -0.98
C VAL A 100 -0.52 8.09 0.51
N SER A 101 0.68 8.53 0.84
CA SER A 101 1.08 8.84 2.23
C SER A 101 0.26 9.95 2.89
N ALA A 102 -0.35 10.86 2.12
CA ALA A 102 -1.24 11.92 2.62
C ALA A 102 -2.74 11.57 2.48
N SER A 103 -3.08 10.40 1.95
CA SER A 103 -4.47 10.09 1.60
C SER A 103 -5.27 9.60 2.81
N GLU A 104 -6.03 10.50 3.44
CA GLU A 104 -7.01 10.13 4.48
C GLU A 104 -8.04 9.11 3.97
N PHE A 105 -8.42 9.19 2.69
CA PHE A 105 -9.37 8.26 2.11
C PHE A 105 -8.78 6.83 2.05
N LEU A 106 -7.57 6.67 1.51
CA LEU A 106 -6.97 5.34 1.39
C LEU A 106 -6.56 4.79 2.76
N ILE A 107 -5.88 5.61 3.58
CA ILE A 107 -5.33 5.14 4.86
C ILE A 107 -6.42 5.05 5.93
N ASP A 108 -7.06 6.17 6.25
CA ASP A 108 -7.96 6.22 7.40
C ASP A 108 -9.36 5.69 7.07
N THR A 109 -9.94 6.10 5.95
CA THR A 109 -11.29 5.64 5.57
C THR A 109 -11.28 4.17 5.15
N LEU A 110 -10.39 3.76 4.23
CA LEU A 110 -10.41 2.40 3.70
C LEU A 110 -9.63 1.41 4.58
N ALA A 111 -8.32 1.56 4.73
CA ALA A 111 -7.53 0.57 5.47
C ALA A 111 -7.97 0.44 6.94
N ARG A 112 -8.09 1.56 7.66
CA ARG A 112 -8.48 1.55 9.08
C ARG A 112 -9.98 1.37 9.29
N ARG A 113 -10.81 2.32 8.85
CA ARG A 113 -12.25 2.34 9.20
C ARG A 113 -13.09 1.31 8.44
N THR A 114 -12.77 1.03 7.18
CA THR A 114 -13.57 0.12 6.34
C THR A 114 -13.09 -1.33 6.45
N TYR A 115 -11.77 -1.56 6.41
CA TYR A 115 -11.20 -2.91 6.46
C TYR A 115 -10.79 -3.34 7.86
N GLY A 116 -10.61 -2.41 8.80
CA GLY A 116 -10.35 -2.74 10.20
C GLY A 116 -8.88 -2.94 10.55
N MET A 117 -7.94 -2.37 9.78
CA MET A 117 -6.51 -2.52 10.06
C MET A 117 -6.14 -1.91 11.41
N ASP A 118 -5.74 -2.77 12.35
CA ASP A 118 -5.28 -2.39 13.68
C ASP A 118 -3.76 -2.55 13.77
N GLY A 119 -3.06 -1.42 13.65
CA GLY A 119 -1.61 -1.38 13.59
C GLY A 119 -1.09 -0.09 12.97
N TYR A 120 0.09 -0.14 12.35
CA TYR A 120 0.80 1.05 11.90
C TYR A 120 0.92 1.15 10.38
N VAL A 121 1.19 2.38 9.93
CA VAL A 121 1.46 2.70 8.53
C VAL A 121 2.85 3.28 8.47
N THR A 122 3.65 2.81 7.53
CA THR A 122 4.96 3.42 7.23
C THR A 122 4.95 4.03 5.84
N GLY A 123 5.61 5.17 5.67
CA GLY A 123 5.98 5.63 4.34
C GLY A 123 7.00 4.67 3.71
N ASP A 124 6.96 4.48 2.39
CA ASP A 124 8.17 4.03 1.70
C ASP A 124 9.29 5.07 1.87
N CYS A 125 10.54 4.65 1.73
CA CYS A 125 11.72 5.45 2.02
C CYS A 125 11.76 6.71 1.15
N GLY A 126 11.39 7.85 1.72
CA GLY A 126 11.32 9.15 1.03
C GLY A 126 9.92 9.59 0.59
N ALA A 127 8.90 8.74 0.72
CA ALA A 127 7.54 9.03 0.23
C ALA A 127 6.90 10.27 0.89
N ILE A 128 7.26 10.57 2.14
CA ILE A 128 6.85 11.81 2.82
C ILE A 128 7.52 13.04 2.20
N GLY A 129 8.83 12.95 1.92
CA GLY A 129 9.55 14.03 1.24
C GLY A 129 9.05 14.27 -0.18
N ASP A 130 8.68 13.21 -0.90
CA ASP A 130 8.11 13.32 -2.24
C ASP A 130 6.84 14.17 -2.30
N MET A 131 6.10 14.31 -1.19
CA MET A 131 4.90 15.15 -1.15
C MET A 131 5.21 16.62 -1.45
N TYR A 132 6.37 17.14 -1.03
CA TYR A 132 6.79 18.50 -1.36
C TYR A 132 7.75 18.55 -2.56
N SER A 133 8.70 17.60 -2.64
CA SER A 133 9.77 17.67 -3.65
C SER A 133 9.39 17.11 -5.01
N GLY A 134 8.46 16.15 -5.05
CA GLY A 134 8.06 15.43 -6.27
C GLY A 134 6.66 15.77 -6.75
N HIS A 135 5.69 15.73 -5.83
CA HIS A 135 4.26 15.94 -6.14
C HIS A 135 3.82 17.39 -6.02
N HIS A 136 4.59 18.24 -5.32
CA HIS A 136 4.23 19.62 -5.00
C HIS A 136 2.83 19.72 -4.36
N TYR A 137 2.50 18.73 -3.53
CA TYR A 137 1.25 18.62 -2.80
C TYR A 137 1.32 19.41 -1.48
N ALA A 138 2.46 19.32 -0.79
CA ALA A 138 2.77 20.15 0.38
C ALA A 138 3.73 21.29 -0.02
N GLU A 139 3.63 22.43 0.66
CA GLU A 139 4.46 23.61 0.44
C GLU A 139 5.93 23.34 0.80
N ASP A 140 6.16 22.60 1.89
CA ASP A 140 7.50 22.27 2.36
C ASP A 140 7.55 20.92 3.12
N GLY A 141 8.74 20.57 3.61
CA GLY A 141 8.97 19.35 4.37
C GLY A 141 8.34 19.36 5.77
N VAL A 142 8.02 20.54 6.34
CA VAL A 142 7.34 20.64 7.64
C VAL A 142 5.87 20.28 7.47
N GLU A 143 5.20 20.91 6.52
CA GLU A 143 3.80 20.59 6.17
C GLU A 143 3.66 19.12 5.75
N ALA A 144 4.63 18.60 4.99
CA ALA A 144 4.62 17.19 4.61
C ALA A 144 4.67 16.21 5.81
N THR A 145 5.17 16.64 6.98
CA THR A 145 5.26 15.77 8.17
C THR A 145 4.15 15.99 9.20
N ALA A 146 3.28 16.97 8.98
CA ALA A 146 2.21 17.36 9.91
C ALA A 146 1.02 16.40 9.85
#